data_AF-A0A6I9WEC8-F1
#
_entry.id   AF-A0A6I9WEC8-F1
#
_cell.length_a   1.000
_cell.length_b   1.000
_cell.length_c   1.000
_cell.angle_alpha   90.00
_cell.angle_beta   90.00
_cell.angle_gamma   90.00
#
_symmetry.space_group_name_H-M   'P 1'
#
loop_
_entity.id
_entity.type
_entity.pdbx_description
1 polymer ?
#
loop_
_entity_poly.entity_id
_entity_poly.type
_entity_poly.pdbx_seq_one_letter_code
_entity_poly.pdbx_strand_id
1 'polypeptide(L)'
;MNNVDGSSVVEKLSFYNHTECECKERAEYNEPSTTNERPADQRVYRHQPSSPPQNMKKPPSRKPCRCPSEFTPRITLGGICQCNCYESNENCLKTKRGKGYFSLADRICIQKNECAMPTCEFGEYMTRQGKCPRKRDTFDAMAGRTNQNHQFRS
;
A
#
# COMPACT_ATOMS: atom_id res chain seq x y z
N MET A 1 10.84 42.62 9.23
CA MET A 1 9.97 43.01 8.11
C MET A 1 9.50 41.75 7.42
N ASN A 2 8.17 41.56 7.37
CA ASN A 2 7.35 40.96 6.30
C ASN A 2 6.02 40.55 6.93
N ASN A 3 5.13 41.52 7.12
CA ASN A 3 3.72 41.27 7.44
C ASN A 3 3.05 40.81 6.15
N VAL A 4 2.58 39.56 6.13
CA VAL A 4 1.66 39.09 5.09
C VAL A 4 0.27 39.60 5.47
N ASP A 5 -0.01 40.85 5.08
CA ASP A 5 -1.39 41.37 5.07
C ASP A 5 -2.07 40.83 3.81
N GLY A 6 -2.49 39.56 3.88
CA GLY A 6 -3.18 38.88 2.81
C GLY A 6 -4.68 38.98 3.01
N SER A 7 -5.34 39.86 2.25
CA SER A 7 -6.80 39.81 2.09
C SER A 7 -7.20 38.40 1.65
N SER A 8 -8.08 37.75 2.43
CA SER A 8 -8.61 36.43 2.09
C SER A 8 -9.56 36.56 0.90
N VAL A 9 -9.06 36.27 -0.31
CA VAL A 9 -9.83 36.29 -1.55
C VAL A 9 -10.15 34.86 -1.96
N VAL A 10 -11.42 34.61 -2.29
CA VAL A 10 -11.85 33.31 -2.83
C VAL A 10 -11.44 33.23 -4.30
N GLU A 11 -10.42 32.42 -4.59
CA GLU A 11 -9.98 32.15 -5.97
C GLU A 11 -10.63 30.89 -6.54
N LYS A 12 -11.02 30.96 -7.81
CA LYS A 12 -11.48 29.79 -8.57
C LYS A 12 -10.33 29.29 -9.43
N LEU A 13 -9.74 28.16 -9.04
CA LEU A 13 -8.71 27.46 -9.80
C LEU A 13 -9.33 26.39 -10.70
N SER A 14 -8.81 26.25 -11.92
CA SER A 14 -9.16 25.17 -12.83
C SER A 14 -8.23 23.98 -12.60
N PHE A 15 -8.83 22.78 -12.51
CA PHE A 15 -8.09 21.53 -12.43
C PHE A 15 -8.57 20.60 -13.54
N TYR A 16 -7.65 19.77 -14.04
CA TYR A 16 -7.98 18.75 -15.00
C TYR A 16 -8.47 17.49 -14.28
N ASN A 17 -9.64 16.99 -14.67
CA ASN A 17 -10.23 15.78 -14.10
C ASN A 17 -10.33 14.71 -15.19
N HIS A 18 -9.72 13.56 -14.96
CA HIS A 18 -9.85 12.41 -15.84
C HIS A 18 -11.23 11.78 -15.59
N THR A 19 -12.12 11.84 -16.59
CA THR A 19 -13.48 11.29 -16.50
C THR A 19 -13.56 9.81 -16.91
N GLU A 20 -12.53 9.32 -17.60
CA GLU A 20 -12.43 7.93 -18.07
C GLU A 20 -10.97 7.48 -18.11
N CYS A 21 -10.75 6.18 -17.98
CA CYS A 21 -9.42 5.56 -17.95
C CYS A 21 -9.46 4.25 -18.75
N GLU A 22 -8.36 3.95 -19.45
CA GLU A 22 -8.14 2.67 -20.14
C GLU A 22 -6.77 2.08 -19.80
N CYS A 23 -6.60 0.77 -20.00
CA CYS A 23 -5.31 0.12 -19.84
C CYS A 23 -4.45 0.33 -21.09
N LYS A 24 -3.34 1.07 -20.96
CA LYS A 24 -2.37 1.26 -22.04
C LYS A 24 -1.05 0.55 -21.77
N GLU A 25 -0.40 0.09 -22.84
CA GLU A 25 0.94 -0.47 -22.76
C GLU A 25 1.98 0.64 -22.51
N ARG A 26 2.97 0.35 -21.65
CA ARG A 26 3.98 1.35 -21.24
C ARG A 26 4.97 1.72 -22.35
N ALA A 27 5.07 0.91 -23.40
CA ALA A 27 5.97 1.16 -24.53
C ALA A 27 5.57 2.41 -25.33
N GLU A 28 4.26 2.73 -25.38
CA GLU A 28 3.70 3.85 -26.16
C GLU A 28 4.13 5.24 -25.63
N TYR A 29 4.61 5.33 -24.38
CA TYR A 29 5.07 6.57 -23.75
C TYR A 29 6.60 6.75 -23.76
N ASN A 30 7.36 5.76 -24.25
CA ASN A 30 8.83 5.79 -24.30
C ASN A 30 9.34 6.05 -25.71
N GLU A 31 8.67 6.88 -26.51
CA GLU A 31 9.32 7.44 -27.70
C GLU A 31 10.33 8.51 -27.26
N PRO A 32 11.62 8.38 -27.62
CA PRO A 32 12.68 9.22 -27.09
C PRO A 32 12.67 10.58 -27.78
N SER A 33 12.11 11.58 -27.10
CA SER A 33 12.42 12.99 -27.37
C SER A 33 13.91 13.23 -27.12
N THR A 34 14.67 13.23 -28.22
CA THR A 34 15.98 13.84 -28.47
C THR A 34 16.76 14.41 -27.26
N THR A 35 17.98 13.90 -27.12
CA THR A 35 19.14 14.55 -26.49
C THR A 35 19.12 14.65 -24.96
N ASN A 36 19.71 13.63 -24.31
CA ASN A 36 20.86 13.81 -23.42
C ASN A 36 21.30 12.44 -22.92
N GLU A 37 22.35 11.92 -23.55
CA GLU A 37 23.15 10.84 -22.99
C GLU A 37 23.70 11.29 -21.64
N ARG A 38 23.29 10.63 -20.55
CA ARG A 38 24.06 10.64 -19.31
C ARG A 38 24.23 9.23 -18.76
N PRO A 39 25.45 8.86 -18.36
CA PRO A 39 25.83 7.48 -18.15
C PRO A 39 25.22 6.93 -16.86
N ALA A 40 24.97 5.62 -16.86
CA ALA A 40 24.62 4.87 -15.67
C ALA A 40 25.67 5.10 -14.55
N ASP A 41 25.25 5.78 -13.49
CA ASP A 41 26.07 6.00 -12.30
C ASP A 41 26.40 4.67 -11.62
N GLN A 42 27.62 4.24 -11.94
CA GLN A 42 28.58 3.46 -11.19
C GLN A 42 28.28 3.41 -9.67
N ARG A 43 27.54 2.39 -9.23
CA ARG A 43 27.53 2.01 -7.82
C ARG A 43 28.72 1.09 -7.54
N VAL A 44 29.66 1.68 -6.83
CA VAL A 44 30.96 1.16 -6.38
C VAL A 44 30.85 -0.19 -5.68
N TYR A 45 31.70 -1.12 -6.12
CA TYR A 45 32.00 -2.41 -5.48
C TYR A 45 32.78 -2.23 -4.16
N ARG A 46 32.19 -2.66 -3.04
CA ARG A 46 32.82 -3.32 -1.86
C ARG A 46 31.70 -3.53 -0.82
N HIS A 47 31.45 -4.71 -0.28
CA HIS A 47 32.37 -5.54 0.50
C HIS A 47 32.04 -7.04 0.36
N GLN A 48 33.09 -7.85 0.13
CA GLN A 48 33.11 -9.27 0.50
C GLN A 48 33.18 -9.41 2.02
N PRO A 49 32.44 -10.36 2.59
CA PRO A 49 33.00 -11.24 3.61
C PRO A 49 33.03 -12.70 3.15
N SER A 50 34.02 -13.41 3.65
CA SER A 50 34.41 -14.80 3.43
C SER A 50 33.25 -15.82 3.32
N SER A 51 33.42 -16.78 2.41
CA SER A 51 32.59 -17.98 2.31
C SER A 51 32.72 -18.85 3.57
N PRO A 52 31.62 -19.26 4.23
CA PRO A 52 31.66 -20.34 5.21
C PRO A 52 31.66 -21.71 4.51
N PRO A 53 32.18 -22.77 5.15
CA PRO A 53 32.32 -24.09 4.55
C PRO A 53 30.98 -24.70 4.11
N GLN A 54 31.00 -25.31 2.93
CA GLN A 54 29.87 -25.96 2.28
C GLN A 54 29.62 -27.36 2.88
N ASN A 55 28.81 -27.49 3.92
CA ASN A 55 28.04 -28.74 4.15
C ASN A 55 26.89 -28.60 5.17
N MET A 56 25.99 -27.66 4.95
CA MET A 56 24.66 -27.72 5.56
C MET A 56 23.65 -27.47 4.44
N LYS A 57 22.80 -28.46 4.17
CA LYS A 57 21.57 -28.23 3.40
C LYS A 57 20.78 -27.18 4.17
N LYS A 58 20.96 -25.90 3.81
CA LYS A 58 20.15 -24.82 4.35
C LYS A 58 18.69 -25.25 4.16
N PRO A 59 17.87 -25.31 5.22
CA PRO A 59 16.44 -25.50 5.04
C PRO A 59 15.99 -24.44 4.02
N PRO A 60 15.07 -24.77 3.10
CA PRO A 60 14.67 -23.85 2.04
C PRO A 60 14.41 -22.51 2.69
N SER A 61 15.23 -21.50 2.37
CA SER A 61 15.17 -20.19 2.99
C SER A 61 13.79 -19.66 2.67
N ARG A 62 12.85 -19.80 3.63
CA ARG A 62 11.47 -19.33 3.46
C ARG A 62 11.61 -17.86 3.10
N LYS A 63 11.14 -17.49 1.90
CA LYS A 63 11.27 -16.12 1.42
C LYS A 63 10.73 -15.19 2.53
N PRO A 64 11.48 -14.16 2.94
CA PRO A 64 11.01 -13.25 3.97
C PRO A 64 9.65 -12.67 3.56
N CYS A 65 8.71 -12.63 4.48
CA CYS A 65 7.36 -12.12 4.24
C CYS A 65 7.44 -10.70 3.68
N ARG A 66 6.79 -10.46 2.54
CA ARG A 66 6.64 -9.12 1.98
C ARG A 66 5.32 -8.52 2.47
N CYS A 67 5.38 -7.29 2.94
CA CYS A 67 4.23 -6.52 3.40
C CYS A 67 4.10 -5.23 2.59
N PRO A 68 2.90 -4.61 2.60
CA PRO A 68 2.73 -3.26 2.09
C PRO A 68 3.71 -2.28 2.72
N SER A 69 4.06 -1.23 2.00
CA SER A 69 5.22 -0.35 2.27
C SER A 69 5.28 0.22 3.70
N GLU A 70 4.13 0.52 4.30
CA GLU A 70 4.04 1.06 5.67
C GLU A 70 3.94 -0.01 6.77
N PHE A 71 3.71 -1.26 6.39
CA PHE A 71 3.46 -2.37 7.30
C PHE A 71 4.72 -3.22 7.49
N THR A 72 4.96 -3.57 8.73
CA THR A 72 6.09 -4.41 9.12
C THR A 72 5.69 -5.89 9.07
N PRO A 73 6.51 -6.74 8.43
CA PRO A 73 6.30 -8.18 8.44
C PRO A 73 6.63 -8.78 9.80
N ARG A 74 5.74 -9.66 10.28
CA ARG A 74 5.96 -10.56 11.42
C ARG A 74 5.55 -11.97 11.04
N ILE A 75 6.35 -12.96 11.42
CA ILE A 75 6.02 -14.37 11.22
C ILE A 75 5.50 -14.91 12.54
N THR A 76 4.27 -15.40 12.55
CA THR A 76 3.70 -16.09 13.71
C THR A 76 4.35 -17.47 13.90
N LEU A 77 4.19 -18.07 15.10
CA LEU A 77 4.71 -19.41 15.38
C LEU A 77 4.22 -20.48 14.38
N GLY A 78 3.04 -20.30 13.81
CA GLY A 78 2.48 -21.16 12.75
C GLY A 78 3.07 -20.92 11.35
N GLY A 79 4.03 -20.01 11.20
CA GLY A 79 4.63 -19.65 9.92
C GLY A 79 3.77 -18.73 9.05
N ILE A 80 2.67 -18.18 9.59
CA ILE A 80 1.78 -17.27 8.87
C ILE A 80 2.38 -15.86 8.92
N CYS A 81 2.49 -15.22 7.75
CA CYS A 81 2.90 -13.83 7.62
C CYS A 81 1.80 -12.90 8.12
N GLN A 82 2.12 -12.02 9.05
CA GLN A 82 1.26 -10.98 9.55
C GLN A 82 1.91 -9.62 9.30
N CYS A 83 1.22 -8.77 8.56
CA CYS A 83 1.65 -7.39 8.32
C CYS A 83 1.00 -6.48 9.36
N ASN A 84 1.79 -5.85 10.23
CA ASN A 84 1.30 -5.00 11.32
C ASN A 84 2.15 -3.73 11.47
N CYS A 85 1.65 -2.75 12.21
CA CYS A 85 2.35 -1.48 12.44
C CYS A 85 3.30 -1.58 13.64
N TYR A 86 4.41 -0.84 13.59
CA TYR A 86 5.07 -0.37 14.81
C TYR A 86 4.21 0.73 15.46
N GLU A 87 4.23 0.79 16.80
CA GLU A 87 3.44 1.77 17.57
C GLU A 87 3.80 3.23 17.25
N SER A 88 5.01 3.49 16.75
CA SER A 88 5.47 4.84 16.39
C SER A 88 5.13 5.26 14.96
N ASN A 89 4.71 4.34 14.07
CA ASN A 89 4.40 4.69 12.69
C ASN A 89 2.94 5.17 12.55
N GLU A 90 2.74 6.47 12.73
CA GLU A 90 1.45 7.14 12.58
C GLU A 90 0.77 6.90 11.22
N ASN A 91 1.54 6.83 10.13
CA ASN A 91 0.98 6.63 8.80
C ASN A 91 0.39 5.21 8.66
N CYS A 92 1.13 4.21 9.15
CA CYS A 92 0.64 2.84 9.24
C CYS A 92 -0.60 2.76 10.14
N LEU A 93 -0.58 3.37 11.32
CA LEU A 93 -1.72 3.35 12.25
C LEU A 93 -2.97 3.99 11.64
N LYS A 94 -2.84 5.13 10.94
CA LYS A 94 -3.95 5.77 10.20
C LYS A 94 -4.50 4.84 9.13
N THR A 95 -3.63 4.22 8.33
CA THR A 95 -4.03 3.31 7.26
C THR A 95 -4.71 2.05 7.81
N LYS A 96 -4.16 1.45 8.87
CA LYS A 96 -4.72 0.31 9.61
C LYS A 96 -6.14 0.57 10.15
N ARG A 97 -6.42 1.81 10.56
CA ARG A 97 -7.75 2.28 11.02
C ARG A 97 -8.70 2.69 9.90
N GLY A 98 -8.29 2.51 8.64
CA GLY A 98 -9.07 2.89 7.46
C GLY A 98 -9.08 4.40 7.17
N LYS A 99 -8.25 5.20 7.85
CA LYS A 99 -8.13 6.65 7.60
C LYS A 99 -7.23 6.99 6.40
N GLY A 100 -6.55 6.00 5.83
CA GLY A 100 -5.72 6.13 4.63
C GLY A 100 -6.03 5.07 3.60
N TYR A 101 -5.52 5.26 2.39
CA TYR A 101 -5.54 4.27 1.32
C TYR A 101 -4.14 3.72 1.09
N PHE A 102 -4.07 2.47 0.64
CA PHE A 102 -2.80 1.88 0.22
C PHE A 102 -2.36 2.51 -1.10
N SER A 103 -1.03 2.59 -1.30
CA SER A 103 -0.45 3.03 -2.56
C SER A 103 -0.85 2.09 -3.71
N LEU A 104 -0.81 2.56 -4.95
CA LEU A 104 -1.12 1.70 -6.10
C LEU A 104 -0.19 0.48 -6.16
N ALA A 105 1.10 0.66 -5.86
CA ALA A 105 2.08 -0.41 -5.83
C ALA A 105 1.73 -1.48 -4.79
N ASP A 106 1.32 -1.06 -3.59
CA ASP A 106 0.90 -1.99 -2.53
C ASP A 106 -0.39 -2.73 -2.91
N ARG A 107 -1.36 -2.04 -3.52
CA ARG A 107 -2.61 -2.67 -3.99
C ARG A 107 -2.33 -3.75 -5.01
N ILE A 108 -1.47 -3.47 -5.99
CA ILE A 108 -1.05 -4.46 -7.00
C ILE A 108 -0.32 -5.63 -6.33
N CYS A 109 0.57 -5.35 -5.37
CA CYS A 109 1.30 -6.38 -4.65
C CYS A 109 0.37 -7.35 -3.90
N ILE A 110 -0.64 -6.79 -3.20
CA ILE A 110 -1.66 -7.59 -2.51
C ILE A 110 -2.50 -8.39 -3.53
N GLN A 111 -2.96 -7.74 -4.61
CA GLN A 111 -3.77 -8.40 -5.64
C GLN A 111 -3.05 -9.56 -6.33
N LYS A 112 -1.74 -9.43 -6.55
CA LYS A 112 -0.89 -10.49 -7.12
C LYS A 112 -0.47 -11.55 -6.11
N ASN A 113 -0.90 -11.45 -4.86
CA ASN A 113 -0.42 -12.27 -3.74
C ASN A 113 1.11 -12.25 -3.56
N GLU A 114 1.76 -11.17 -4.01
CA GLU A 114 3.18 -10.93 -3.78
C GLU A 114 3.44 -10.36 -2.38
N CYS A 115 2.43 -9.70 -1.79
CA CYS A 115 2.43 -9.19 -0.42
C CYS A 115 1.36 -9.90 0.40
N ALA A 116 1.65 -10.16 1.67
CA ALA A 116 0.64 -10.63 2.61
C ALA A 116 -0.39 -9.53 2.91
N MET A 117 -1.60 -9.96 3.25
CA MET A 117 -2.71 -9.06 3.59
C MET A 117 -2.36 -8.21 4.82
N PRO A 118 -2.64 -6.90 4.80
CA PRO A 118 -2.43 -6.03 5.95
C PRO A 118 -3.43 -6.36 7.07
N THR A 119 -2.97 -6.31 8.32
CA THR A 119 -3.84 -6.45 9.49
C THR A 119 -4.54 -5.13 9.75
N CYS A 120 -5.85 -5.08 9.47
CA CYS A 120 -6.68 -3.90 9.73
C CYS A 120 -7.28 -3.93 11.15
N GLU A 121 -7.64 -2.76 11.70
CA GLU A 121 -8.20 -2.66 13.06
C GLU A 121 -9.68 -3.05 13.13
N PHE A 122 -10.45 -2.71 12.09
CA PHE A 122 -11.91 -2.87 12.08
C PHE A 122 -12.39 -3.91 11.05
N GLY A 123 -11.73 -5.06 10.94
CA GLY A 123 -12.13 -6.13 10.03
C GLY A 123 -11.08 -6.42 8.94
N GLU A 124 -11.50 -6.94 7.80
CA GLU A 124 -10.59 -7.34 6.72
C GLU A 124 -10.33 -6.23 5.71
N TYR A 125 -9.16 -6.27 5.06
CA TYR A 125 -8.80 -5.32 4.01
C TYR A 125 -9.79 -5.36 2.83
N MET A 126 -10.31 -4.20 2.45
CA MET A 126 -11.26 -4.06 1.35
C MET A 126 -10.53 -3.94 0.02
N THR A 127 -10.30 -5.08 -0.64
CA THR A 127 -9.55 -5.17 -1.91
C THR A 127 -10.06 -4.24 -2.99
N ARG A 128 -11.39 -4.08 -3.14
CA ARG A 128 -12.01 -3.19 -4.14
C ARG A 128 -11.71 -1.72 -3.89
N GLN A 129 -11.68 -1.30 -2.63
CA GLN A 129 -11.46 0.10 -2.27
C GLN A 129 -9.98 0.42 -2.03
N GLY A 130 -9.15 -0.59 -1.80
CA GLY A 130 -7.73 -0.41 -1.55
C GLY A 130 -7.43 0.21 -0.18
N LYS A 131 -8.25 -0.08 0.84
CA LYS A 131 -8.09 0.43 2.21
C LYS A 131 -8.61 -0.54 3.27
N CYS A 132 -8.21 -0.30 4.51
CA CYS A 132 -8.85 -0.91 5.66
C CYS A 132 -10.23 -0.30 5.93
N PRO A 133 -11.18 -1.07 6.48
CA PRO A 133 -12.46 -0.55 6.95
C PRO A 133 -12.28 0.42 8.11
N ARG A 134 -13.12 1.45 8.15
CA ARG A 134 -13.27 2.34 9.30
C ARG A 134 -14.28 1.76 10.28
N LYS A 135 -14.23 2.23 11.52
CA LYS A 135 -15.22 1.88 12.56
C LYS A 135 -16.67 2.12 12.11
N ARG A 136 -16.94 3.17 11.33
CA ARG A 136 -18.29 3.43 10.79
C ARG A 136 -18.71 2.37 9.76
N ASP A 137 -17.81 2.04 8.83
CA ASP A 137 -18.04 1.01 7.81
C ASP A 137 -18.43 -0.34 8.44
N THR A 138 -17.86 -0.68 9.61
CA THR A 138 -18.26 -1.89 10.35
C THR A 138 -19.65 -1.81 10.96
N PHE A 139 -20.04 -0.66 11.52
CA PHE A 139 -21.38 -0.50 12.09
C PHE A 139 -22.45 -0.51 10.99
N ASP A 140 -22.20 0.15 9.87
CA ASP A 140 -23.12 0.19 8.73
C ASP A 140 -23.29 -1.21 8.11
N ALA A 141 -22.22 -2.00 8.01
CA ALA A 141 -22.29 -3.38 7.55
C ALA A 141 -23.12 -4.28 8.49
N MET A 142 -23.08 -4.05 9.80
CA MET A 142 -23.90 -4.76 10.77
C MET A 142 -25.37 -4.31 10.72
N ALA A 143 -25.63 -3.01 10.60
CA ALA A 143 -26.98 -2.45 10.51
C ALA A 143 -27.69 -2.80 9.18
N GLY A 144 -26.95 -2.94 8.08
CA GLY A 144 -27.48 -3.41 6.80
C GLY A 144 -27.97 -4.86 6.86
N ARG A 145 -27.37 -5.70 7.71
CA ARG A 145 -27.76 -7.11 7.88
C ARG A 145 -29.07 -7.29 8.62
N THR A 146 -29.38 -6.44 9.61
CA THR A 146 -30.67 -6.48 10.32
C THR A 146 -31.84 -6.06 9.43
N ASN A 147 -31.62 -5.17 8.46
CA ASN A 147 -32.67 -4.72 7.55
C ASN A 147 -33.09 -5.76 6.50
N GLN A 148 -32.17 -6.65 6.08
CA GLN A 148 -32.51 -7.72 5.14
C GLN A 148 -33.41 -8.79 5.76
N ASN A 149 -33.33 -9.02 7.09
CA ASN A 149 -34.18 -9.99 7.77
C ASN A 149 -35.65 -9.54 7.93
N HIS A 150 -35.95 -8.26 7.71
CA HIS A 150 -37.33 -7.75 7.74
C HIS A 150 -38.04 -7.83 6.38
N GLN A 151 -37.31 -8.04 5.28
CA GLN A 151 -37.90 -8.08 3.93
C GLN A 151 -38.33 -9.48 3.46
N PHE A 152 -37.97 -10.55 4.18
CA PHE A 152 -38.37 -11.93 3.85
C PHE A 152 -39.53 -12.46 4.70
N ARG A 153 -40.35 -11.57 5.30
CA ARG A 153 -41.44 -11.93 6.21
C ARG A 153 -42.79 -11.28 5.87
N SER A 154 -43.04 -11.03 4.58
CA SER A 154 -44.35 -10.60 4.05
C SER A 154 -44.91 -11.61 3.07
#